data_AF-A0A3M1KRI7-F1
#
_entry.id   AF-A0A3M1KRI7-F1
#
_cell.length_a   1.000
_cell.length_b   1.000
_cell.length_c   1.000
_cell.angle_alpha   90.00
_cell.angle_beta   90.00
_cell.angle_gamma   90.00
#
_symmetry.space_group_name_H-M   'P 1'
#
loop_
_entity.id
_entity.type
_entity.pdbx_description
1 polymer ?
#
loop_
_entity_poly.entity_id
_entity_poly.type
_entity_poly.pdbx_seq_one_letter_code
_entity_poly.pdbx_strand_id
1 'polypeptide(L)'
;MSRVALFAMGLPPAAGGCCHMGPGLRCGHFAAALTADGHEVLIVRCDNSAPARALRVRDLPGVPVAGREVGVIEASEPAFESELLRSRIRAFGPDALVGATVYAA
;
A
#
# COMPACT_ATOMS: atom_id res chain seq x y z
N MET A 1 -1.16 -9.17 -17.51
CA MET A 1 -1.67 -8.06 -16.66
C MET A 1 -2.24 -8.69 -15.41
N SER A 2 -1.80 -8.23 -14.23
CA SER A 2 -2.20 -8.80 -12.93
C SER A 2 -2.54 -7.69 -11.94
N ARG A 3 -3.37 -8.01 -10.96
CA ARG A 3 -3.78 -7.14 -9.84
C ARG A 3 -2.94 -7.49 -8.61
N VAL A 4 -2.22 -6.53 -8.06
CA VAL A 4 -1.28 -6.75 -6.95
C VAL A 4 -1.68 -5.90 -5.75
N ALA A 5 -1.91 -6.53 -4.60
CA ALA A 5 -2.08 -5.82 -3.34
C ALA A 5 -0.74 -5.74 -2.59
N LEU A 6 -0.29 -4.51 -2.33
CA LEU A 6 0.96 -4.19 -1.64
C LEU A 6 0.69 -3.79 -0.19
N PHE A 7 1.15 -4.60 0.76
CA PHE A 7 1.10 -4.28 2.18
C PHE A 7 2.35 -3.51 2.59
N ALA A 8 2.19 -2.28 3.06
CA ALA A 8 3.31 -1.37 3.25
C ALA A 8 3.24 -0.53 4.53
N MET A 9 4.41 -0.16 5.04
CA MET A 9 4.56 0.90 6.04
C MET A 9 4.80 2.25 5.33
N GLY A 10 3.76 3.07 5.22
CA GLY A 10 3.81 4.43 4.66
C GLY A 10 3.29 4.56 3.23
N LEU A 11 3.08 5.81 2.81
CA LEU A 11 2.60 6.16 1.46
C LEU A 11 3.78 6.44 0.50
N PRO A 12 3.59 6.26 -0.81
CA PRO A 12 4.47 6.86 -1.81
C PRO A 12 4.56 8.38 -1.54
N PRO A 13 5.74 8.99 -1.56
CA PRO A 13 5.83 10.44 -1.45
C PRO A 13 5.11 11.07 -2.65
N ALA A 14 4.25 12.07 -2.39
CA ALA A 14 3.52 12.80 -3.42
C ALA A 14 4.44 13.58 -4.39
N ALA A 15 5.70 13.77 -4.01
CA ALA A 15 6.75 14.36 -4.82
C ALA A 15 7.90 13.35 -4.97
N GLY A 16 8.28 13.07 -6.23
CA GLY A 16 9.36 12.14 -6.56
C GLY A 16 10.65 12.46 -5.82
N GLY A 17 11.08 11.52 -4.97
CA GLY A 17 12.41 11.54 -4.37
C GLY A 17 13.35 10.68 -5.20
N CYS A 18 14.41 11.29 -5.76
CA CYS A 18 15.36 10.65 -6.66
C CYS A 18 16.62 10.06 -5.99
N CYS A 19 16.78 10.16 -4.66
CA CYS A 19 17.95 9.65 -3.93
C CYS A 19 17.55 8.97 -2.60
N HIS A 20 18.12 7.79 -2.30
CA HIS A 20 17.77 6.97 -1.11
C HIS A 20 19.00 6.57 -0.28
N MET A 21 18.86 6.62 1.05
CA MET A 21 19.80 6.08 2.04
C MET A 21 19.02 5.10 2.95
N GLY A 22 19.20 3.79 2.78
CA GLY A 22 18.62 2.73 3.64
C GLY A 22 18.25 1.43 2.89
N PRO A 23 18.29 0.24 3.55
CA PRO A 23 18.16 -1.07 2.90
C PRO A 23 16.71 -1.54 2.61
N GLY A 24 15.70 -0.67 2.72
CA GLY A 24 14.28 -1.04 2.53
C GLY A 24 13.70 -0.56 1.19
N LEU A 25 12.98 -1.44 0.49
CA LEU A 25 12.28 -1.08 -0.74
C LEU A 25 10.99 -0.31 -0.38
N ARG A 26 10.99 1.03 -0.57
CA ARG A 26 9.80 1.85 -0.29
C ARG A 26 8.65 1.46 -1.21
N CYS A 27 7.46 1.31 -0.65
CA CYS A 27 6.22 0.95 -1.35
C CYS A 27 5.97 1.76 -2.63
N GLY A 28 6.34 3.04 -2.65
CA GLY A 28 6.20 3.91 -3.82
C GLY A 28 6.99 3.45 -5.04
N HIS A 29 8.24 2.99 -4.87
CA HIS A 29 9.04 2.51 -6.01
C HIS A 29 8.55 1.16 -6.50
N PHE A 30 8.12 0.29 -5.59
CA PHE A 30 7.58 -1.00 -5.98
C PHE A 30 6.27 -0.85 -6.75
N ALA A 31 5.36 -0.02 -6.23
CA ALA A 31 4.14 0.34 -6.92
C ALA A 31 4.46 0.95 -8.29
N ALA A 32 5.44 1.88 -8.37
CA ALA A 32 5.86 2.47 -9.64
C ALA A 32 6.37 1.45 -10.65
N ALA A 33 7.23 0.52 -10.23
CA ALA A 33 7.75 -0.53 -11.09
C ALA A 33 6.63 -1.44 -11.62
N LEU A 34 5.73 -1.90 -10.74
CA LEU A 34 4.58 -2.73 -11.11
C LEU A 34 3.61 -1.99 -12.05
N THR A 35 3.31 -0.73 -11.73
CA THR A 35 2.43 0.12 -12.55
C THR A 35 3.02 0.39 -13.92
N ALA A 36 4.34 0.64 -14.01
CA ALA A 36 5.04 0.85 -15.28
C ALA A 36 5.06 -0.42 -16.15
N ASP A 37 5.14 -1.61 -15.54
CA ASP A 37 5.04 -2.90 -16.23
C ASP A 37 3.59 -3.29 -16.59
N GLY A 38 2.62 -2.42 -16.25
CA GLY A 38 1.22 -2.58 -16.66
C GLY A 38 0.33 -3.29 -15.65
N HIS A 39 0.79 -3.53 -14.43
CA HIS A 39 -0.04 -4.12 -13.36
C HIS A 39 -0.98 -3.08 -12.73
N GLU A 40 -2.13 -3.55 -12.26
CA GLU A 40 -3.03 -2.78 -11.39
C GLU A 40 -2.57 -2.98 -9.95
N VAL A 41 -2.44 -1.89 -9.19
CA VAL A 41 -1.87 -1.91 -7.84
C VAL A 41 -2.88 -1.37 -6.86
N LEU A 42 -3.00 -2.04 -5.71
CA LEU A 42 -3.67 -1.54 -4.50
C LEU A 42 -2.67 -1.46 -3.37
N ILE A 43 -2.55 -0.30 -2.71
CA ILE A 43 -1.71 -0.15 -1.52
C ILE A 43 -2.56 -0.35 -0.28
N VAL A 44 -2.19 -1.29 0.58
CA VAL A 44 -2.76 -1.49 1.91
C VAL A 44 -1.73 -1.04 2.94
N ARG A 45 -1.97 0.10 3.59
CA ARG A 45 -1.04 0.65 4.59
C ARG A 45 -1.56 0.49 6.00
N CYS A 46 -0.64 0.26 6.94
CA CYS A 46 -0.95 0.35 8.36
C CYS A 46 -0.94 1.81 8.84
N ASP A 47 -2.00 2.22 9.54
CA ASP A 47 -2.08 3.47 10.31
C ASP A 47 -1.55 3.24 11.72
N ASN A 48 -0.24 3.46 11.89
CA ASN A 48 0.42 3.35 13.19
C ASN A 48 0.09 4.53 14.13
N SER A 49 -0.66 5.54 13.67
CA SER A 49 -1.14 6.64 14.52
C SER A 49 -2.49 6.33 15.19
N ALA A 50 -3.19 5.28 14.74
CA ALA A 50 -4.42 4.84 15.36
C ALA A 50 -4.16 4.29 16.77
N PRO A 51 -5.05 4.55 17.75
CA PRO A 51 -4.97 3.90 19.05
C PRO A 51 -4.98 2.37 18.90
N ALA A 52 -4.17 1.65 19.68
CA ALA A 52 -3.95 0.20 19.55
C ALA A 52 -5.22 -0.68 19.60
N ARG A 53 -6.36 -0.16 20.06
CA ARG A 53 -7.65 -0.87 20.11
C ARG A 53 -8.69 -0.39 19.11
N ALA A 54 -8.40 0.66 18.34
CA ALA A 54 -9.33 1.21 17.38
C ALA A 54 -9.30 0.39 16.09
N LEU A 55 -10.42 -0.24 15.72
CA LEU A 55 -10.59 -0.86 14.41
C LEU A 55 -10.98 0.22 13.39
N ARG A 56 -10.10 0.48 12.42
CA ARG A 56 -10.30 1.44 11.34
C ARG A 56 -9.88 0.84 10.00
N VAL A 57 -10.74 1.02 9.00
CA VAL A 57 -10.45 0.76 7.59
C VAL A 57 -11.00 1.93 6.79
N ARG A 58 -10.16 2.57 5.99
CA ARG A 58 -10.51 3.77 5.20
C ARG A 58 -9.98 3.61 3.78
N ASP A 59 -10.84 3.83 2.80
CA ASP A 59 -10.41 4.09 1.43
C ASP A 59 -9.90 5.54 1.36
N LEU A 60 -8.64 5.73 0.97
CA LEU A 60 -8.06 7.06 0.76
C LEU A 60 -8.18 7.47 -0.71
N PRO A 61 -8.07 8.77 -1.03
CA PRO A 61 -7.89 9.21 -2.40
C PRO A 61 -6.71 8.47 -3.06
N GLY A 62 -6.87 8.15 -4.34
CA GLY A 62 -5.80 7.51 -5.10
C GLY A 62 -4.54 8.37 -5.11
N VAL A 63 -3.37 7.71 -5.14
CA VAL A 63 -2.07 8.39 -5.18
C VAL A 63 -1.48 8.27 -6.58
N PRO A 64 -0.93 9.35 -7.15
CA PRO A 64 -0.28 9.29 -8.46
C PRO A 64 1.04 8.53 -8.35
N VAL A 65 1.17 7.46 -9.14
CA VAL A 65 2.35 6.60 -9.21
C VAL A 65 2.65 6.32 -10.68
N ALA A 66 3.84 6.70 -11.15
CA ALA A 66 4.26 6.53 -12.54
C ALA A 66 3.23 7.03 -13.58
N GLY A 67 2.52 8.13 -13.28
CA GLY A 67 1.50 8.72 -14.15
C GLY A 67 0.14 8.02 -14.14
N ARG A 68 -0.10 7.07 -13.23
CA ARG A 68 -1.41 6.43 -13.02
C ARG A 68 -1.88 6.64 -11.58
N GLU A 69 -3.19 6.65 -11.40
CA GLU A 69 -3.80 6.70 -10.07
C GLU A 69 -3.84 5.29 -9.46
N VAL A 70 -3.29 5.14 -8.26
CA VAL A 70 -3.22 3.87 -7.52
C VAL A 70 -4.11 3.95 -6.28
N GLY A 71 -4.97 2.94 -6.10
CA GLY A 71 -5.88 2.87 -4.96
C GLY A 71 -5.13 2.65 -3.64
N VAL A 72 -5.67 3.21 -2.56
CA VAL A 72 -5.07 3.11 -1.23
C VAL A 72 -6.12 2.78 -0.18
N ILE A 73 -5.90 1.71 0.58
CA ILE A 73 -6.63 1.41 1.82
C ILE A 73 -5.68 1.67 2.98
N GLU A 74 -6.16 2.45 3.94
CA GLU A 74 -5.49 2.65 5.22
C GLU A 74 -6.25 1.91 6.32
N ALA A 75 -5.53 1.09 7.08
CA ALA A 75 -6.10 0.25 8.12
C ALA A 75 -5.28 0.35 9.41
N SER A 76 -5.95 0.44 10.56
CA SER A 76 -5.29 0.27 11.87
C SER A 76 -4.74 -1.14 12.04
N GLU A 77 -3.76 -1.36 12.91
CA GLU A 77 -3.20 -2.70 13.18
C GLU A 77 -4.26 -3.77 13.51
N PRO A 78 -5.26 -3.55 14.40
CA PRO A 78 -6.30 -4.56 14.65
C PRO A 78 -7.18 -4.91 13.43
N ALA A 79 -7.23 -4.03 12.43
CA ALA A 79 -8.03 -4.26 11.24
C ALA A 79 -7.41 -5.29 10.29
N PHE A 80 -6.13 -5.63 10.44
CA PHE A 80 -5.48 -6.68 9.65
C PHE A 80 -6.05 -8.08 9.92
N GLU A 81 -6.64 -8.27 11.10
CA GLU A 81 -7.35 -9.50 11.45
C GLU A 81 -8.86 -9.43 11.13
N SER A 82 -9.35 -8.28 10.67
CA SER A 82 -10.79 -8.04 10.48
C SER A 82 -11.32 -8.55 9.14
N GLU A 83 -12.56 -9.03 9.13
CA GLU A 83 -13.27 -9.36 7.88
C GLU A 83 -13.53 -8.10 7.03
N LEU A 84 -13.63 -6.93 7.66
CA LEU A 84 -13.80 -5.67 6.94
C LEU A 84 -12.64 -5.41 5.98
N LEU A 85 -11.38 -5.45 6.45
CA LEU A 85 -10.24 -5.29 5.56
C LEU A 85 -10.16 -6.42 4.53
N ARG A 86 -10.42 -7.66 4.95
CA ARG A 86 -10.41 -8.83 4.06
C ARG A 86 -11.40 -8.68 2.90
N SER A 87 -12.61 -8.22 3.17
CA SER A 87 -13.65 -8.00 2.16
C SER A 87 -13.23 -6.94 1.13
N ARG A 88 -12.55 -5.87 1.56
CA ARG A 88 -12.06 -4.80 0.68
C ARG A 88 -10.96 -5.29 -0.24
N ILE A 89 -10.01 -6.05 0.30
CA ILE A 89 -8.94 -6.68 -0.50
C ILE A 89 -9.54 -7.69 -1.47
N ARG A 90 -10.53 -8.49 -1.05
CA ARG A 90 -11.23 -9.43 -1.95
C ARG A 90 -12.00 -8.72 -3.07
N ALA A 91 -12.61 -7.57 -2.81
CA ALA A 91 -13.29 -6.78 -3.83
C ALA A 91 -12.32 -6.27 -4.91
N PHE A 92 -11.08 -5.96 -4.51
CA PHE A 92 -9.98 -5.70 -5.45
C PHE A 92 -9.50 -6.95 -6.19
N GLY A 93 -9.87 -8.17 -5.78
CA GLY A 93 -9.52 -9.41 -6.48
C GLY A 93 -8.05 -9.54 -6.88
N PRO A 94 -7.08 -9.40 -5.95
CA PRO A 94 -5.66 -9.47 -6.28
C PRO A 94 -5.27 -10.89 -6.71
N ASP A 95 -4.42 -10.97 -7.75
CA ASP A 95 -3.73 -12.19 -8.16
C ASP A 95 -2.54 -12.50 -7.23
N ALA A 96 -1.98 -11.46 -6.59
CA ALA A 96 -0.85 -11.57 -5.68
C ALA A 96 -0.95 -10.60 -4.51
N LEU A 97 -0.47 -11.06 -3.35
CA LEU A 97 -0.27 -10.25 -2.14
C LEU A 97 1.24 -10.11 -1.88
N VAL A 98 1.75 -8.90 -1.70
CA VAL A 98 3.17 -8.64 -1.43
C VAL A 98 3.33 -7.86 -0.14
N GLY A 99 4.14 -8.37 0.79
CA GLY A 99 4.59 -7.61 1.96
C GLY A 99 5.84 -6.80 1.65
N ALA A 100 5.76 -5.48 1.82
CA ALA A 100 6.88 -4.55 1.67
C ALA A 100 7.23 -3.94 3.04
N THR A 101 8.19 -4.57 3.72
CA THR A 101 8.74 -4.06 4.97
C THR A 101 9.85 -3.05 4.68
N VAL A 102 9.71 -1.82 5.16
CA VAL A 102 10.81 -0.85 5.17
C VAL A 102 11.50 -0.97 6.52
N TYR A 103 12.69 -1.56 6.54
CA TYR A 103 13.62 -1.38 7.65
C TYR A 103 14.15 0.05 7.56
N ALA A 104 13.86 0.87 8.56
CA ALA A 104 14.55 2.14 8.71
C ALA A 104 16.05 1.87 8.86
N ALA A 105 16.87 2.71 8.21
CA ALA A 105 18.24 2.95 8.68
C ALA A 105 18.17 3.93 9.85
#